data_AF-A0A955WZ67-F1
#
_entry.id   AF-A0A955WZ67-F1
#
_cell.length_a   1.000
_cell.length_b   1.000
_cell.length_c   1.000
_cell.angle_alpha   90.00
_cell.angle_beta   90.00
_cell.angle_gamma   90.00
#
_symmetry.space_group_name_H-M   'P 1'
#
loop_
_entity.id
_entity.type
_entity.pdbx_description
1 polymer ?
#
loop_
_entity_poly.entity_id
_entity_poly.type
_entity_poly.pdbx_seq_one_letter_code
_entity_poly.pdbx_strand_id
1 'polypeptide(L)' 'YGYVGLVDGLVARMRAEVGFECTVVATGGLASSIAGESTTIEHVDEMLTLDGLRLLHSRNL' A
#
# COMPACT_ATOMS: atom_id res chain seq x y z
N TYR A 1 -4.31 9.38 14.94
CA TYR A 1 -3.39 10.16 14.09
C TYR A 1 -1.94 9.67 14.10
N GLY A 2 -1.35 9.15 15.18
CA GLY A 2 0.07 8.75 15.20
C GLY A 2 0.49 7.73 14.13
N TYR A 3 -0.31 6.68 13.91
CA TYR A 3 -0.02 5.67 12.89
C TYR A 3 -0.14 6.20 11.45
N VAL A 4 -1.12 7.07 11.20
CA VAL A 4 -1.30 7.76 9.91
C VAL A 4 -0.08 8.62 9.58
N GLY A 5 0.39 9.43 10.55
CA GLY A 5 1.60 10.23 10.36
C GLY A 5 2.87 9.39 10.18
N LEU A 6 2.94 8.20 10.80
CA LEU A 6 4.03 7.25 10.57
C LEU A 6 4.02 6.74 9.12
N VAL A 7 2.85 6.32 8.62
CA VAL A 7 2.70 5.82 7.24
C VAL A 7 3.06 6.92 6.25
N ASP A 8 2.46 8.11 6.36
CA ASP A 8 2.71 9.22 5.44
C ASP A 8 4.19 9.64 5.47
N GLY A 9 4.78 9.74 6.66
CA GLY A 9 6.19 10.09 6.82
C GLY A 9 7.15 9.03 6.25
N LEU A 10 6.77 7.75 6.30
CA LEU A 10 7.57 6.68 5.71
C LEU A 10 7.49 6.70 4.18
N VAL A 11 6.28 6.81 3.63
CA VAL A 11 6.05 6.88 2.17
C VAL A 11 6.80 8.07 1.56
N ALA A 12 6.72 9.25 2.19
CA ALA A 12 7.43 10.44 1.73
C ALA A 12 8.96 10.25 1.70
N ARG A 13 9.54 9.63 2.74
CA ARG A 13 10.98 9.31 2.77
C ARG A 13 11.38 8.29 1.71
N MET A 14 10.58 7.25 1.53
CA MET A 14 10.82 6.25 0.48
C MET A 14 10.81 6.90 -0.90
N ARG A 15 9.79 7.70 -1.23
CA ARG A 15 9.73 8.43 -2.52
C ARG A 15 10.95 9.31 -2.77
N ALA A 16 11.38 10.05 -1.74
CA ALA A 16 12.58 10.87 -1.83
C ALA A 16 13.86 10.05 -2.09
N GLU A 17 13.93 8.82 -1.58
CA GLU A 17 15.08 7.92 -1.76
C GLU A 17 15.11 7.27 -3.15
N VAL A 18 13.98 6.76 -3.66
CA VAL A 18 13.93 6.15 -5.01
C VAL A 18 14.03 7.19 -6.13
N GLY A 19 13.64 8.45 -5.88
CA GLY A 19 13.81 9.55 -6.82
C GLY A 19 12.83 9.56 -8.01
N PHE A 20 11.75 8.79 -7.93
CA PHE A 20 10.64 8.82 -8.88
C PHE A 20 9.29 8.63 -8.18
N GLU A 21 8.21 9.03 -8.85
CA GLU A 21 6.85 8.89 -8.32
C GLU A 21 6.42 7.41 -8.30
N CYS A 22 5.97 6.94 -7.14
CA CYS A 22 5.49 5.58 -6.92
C CYS A 22 4.01 5.60 -6.55
N THR A 23 3.21 4.76 -7.20
CA THR A 23 1.84 4.47 -6.75
C THR A 23 1.85 3.80 -5.38
N VAL A 24 1.01 4.28 -4.47
CA VAL A 24 0.94 3.77 -3.08
C VAL A 24 -0.34 2.98 -2.89
N VAL A 25 -0.20 1.67 -2.71
CA VAL A 25 -1.30 0.73 -2.51
C VAL A 25 -1.25 0.18 -1.09
N ALA A 26 -2.37 0.24 -0.37
CA ALA A 26 -2.53 -0.36 0.96
C ALA A 26 -3.42 -1.61 0.89
N THR A 27 -3.12 -2.61 1.72
CA THR A 27 -3.91 -3.83 1.88
C THR A 27 -3.96 -4.25 3.35
N GLY A 28 -4.81 -5.22 3.69
CA GLY A 28 -5.01 -5.73 5.05
C GLY A 28 -6.15 -5.03 5.81
N GLY A 29 -6.58 -5.63 6.91
CA GLY A 29 -7.85 -5.30 7.57
C GLY A 29 -8.00 -3.89 8.16
N LEU A 30 -6.90 -3.13 8.29
CA LEU A 30 -6.92 -1.74 8.77
C LEU A 30 -6.67 -0.71 7.66
N ALA A 31 -6.44 -1.16 6.42
CA ALA A 31 -6.04 -0.29 5.31
C ALA A 31 -7.09 0.79 5.02
N SER A 32 -8.37 0.42 4.93
CA SER A 32 -9.45 1.37 4.65
C SER A 32 -9.57 2.47 5.70
N SER A 33 -9.41 2.11 6.99
CA SER A 33 -9.45 3.10 8.09
C SER A 33 -8.24 4.03 8.09
N ILE A 34 -7.05 3.54 7.75
CA ILE A 34 -5.84 4.36 7.66
C ILE A 34 -5.90 5.24 6.42
N ALA A 35 -6.34 4.71 5.27
CA ALA A 35 -6.42 5.41 4.01
C ALA A 35 -7.39 6.60 4.06
N GLY A 36 -8.47 6.52 4.83
CA GLY A 36 -9.40 7.64 5.01
C GLY A 36 -8.77 8.88 5.66
N GLU A 37 -7.66 8.72 6.39
CA GLU A 37 -6.97 9.79 7.11
C GLU A 37 -5.56 10.09 6.54
N SER A 38 -5.02 9.18 5.71
CA SER A 38 -3.71 9.28 5.09
C SER A 38 -3.74 10.21 3.87
N THR A 39 -2.68 10.98 3.69
CA THR A 39 -2.49 11.85 2.52
C THR A 39 -1.67 11.21 1.41
N THR A 40 -1.06 10.04 1.68
CA THR A 40 -0.12 9.39 0.76
C THR A 40 -0.63 8.10 0.14
N ILE A 41 -1.63 7.43 0.74
CA ILE A 41 -2.25 6.23 0.17
C ILE A 41 -3.16 6.62 -0.99
N GLU A 42 -2.96 6.00 -2.16
CA GLU A 42 -3.73 6.27 -3.38
C GLU A 42 -4.82 5.23 -3.63
N HIS A 43 -4.54 3.97 -3.25
CA HIS A 43 -5.46 2.86 -3.45
C HIS A 43 -5.51 1.93 -2.24
N VAL A 44 -6.68 1.36 -1.99
CA VAL A 44 -6.85 0.24 -1.06
C VAL A 44 -7.28 -0.98 -1.88
N ASP A 45 -6.54 -2.08 -1.74
CA ASP A 45 -6.82 -3.35 -2.38
C ASP A 45 -6.84 -4.46 -1.32
N GLU A 46 -8.03 -4.94 -0.99
CA GLU A 46 -8.24 -6.00 0.02
C GLU A 46 -7.80 -7.39 -0.48
N MET A 47 -7.72 -7.58 -1.79
CA MET A 47 -7.44 -8.88 -2.41
C MET A 47 -6.00 -9.02 -2.88
N LEU A 48 -5.18 -7.97 -2.79
CA LEU A 48 -3.81 -7.89 -3.29
C LEU A 48 -2.99 -9.18 -3.07
N THR A 49 -2.96 -9.70 -1.85
CA THR A 49 -2.22 -10.92 -1.51
C THR A 49 -2.81 -12.16 -2.19
N LEU A 50 -4.14 -12.30 -2.17
CA LEU A 50 -4.83 -13.46 -2.74
C LEU A 50 -4.74 -13.48 -4.26
N ASP A 51 -4.82 -12.31 -4.91
CA ASP A 51 -4.58 -12.19 -6.34
C ASP A 51 -3.13 -12.55 -6.71
N GLY A 52 -2.16 -12.12 -5.91
CA GLY A 52 -0.77 -12.54 -6.07
C GLY A 52 -0.61 -14.06 -6.01
N LEU A 53 -1.22 -14.72 -5.01
CA LEU A 53 -1.18 -16.18 -4.87
C LEU A 53 -1.86 -16.90 -6.05
N ARG A 54 -3.01 -16.39 -6.51
CA ARG A 54 -3.73 -16.93 -7.68
C ARG A 54 -2.88 -16.83 -8.95
N LEU A 55 -2.21 -15.70 -9.17
CA LEU A 55 -1.30 -15.50 -10.31
C LEU A 55 -0.11 -16.46 -10.26
N LEU A 56 0.49 -16.63 -9.08
CA LEU A 56 1.59 -17.58 -8.89
C LEU A 56 1.14 -19.02 -9.16
N HIS A 57 -0.02 -19.43 -8.66
CA HIS A 57 -0.57 -20.76 -8.93
C HIS A 57 -0.82 -20.97 -10.44
N SER A 58 -1.43 -19.99 -11.11
CA SER A 58 -1.74 -20.05 -12.55
C SER A 58 -0.50 -20.13 -13.44
N ARG A 59 0.66 -19.64 -12.96
CA ARG A 59 1.94 -19.70 -13.68
C ARG A 59 2.68 -21.03 -13.53
N ASN A 60 2.31 -21.85 -12.55
CA ASN A 60 2.97 -23.12 -12.23
C ASN A 60 2.07 -24.34 -12.51
N LEU A 61 0.94 -24.14 -13.21
CA LEU A 61 0.11 -25.18 -13.82
C LEU A 61 0.49 -25.33 -15.30
#